data_AF-A0A8B9QEZ4-F1
#
_entry.id   AF-A0A8B9QEZ4-F1
#
_cell.length_a   1.000
_cell.length_b   1.000
_cell.length_c   1.000
_cell.angle_alpha   90.00
_cell.angle_beta   90.00
_cell.angle_gamma   90.00
#
_symmetry.space_group_name_H-M   'P 1'
#
loop_
_entity.id
_entity.type
_entity.pdbx_description
1 polymer ?
#
loop_
_entity_poly.entity_id
_entity_poly.type
_entity_poly.pdbx_seq_one_letter_code
_entity_poly.pdbx_strand_id
1 'polypeptide(L)'
;PLARRRLAQQRLPPAPGVSRGGRPARPASPFPPSLQLNHSEIACVVPAVWETCWFKVELSIPKAWAGQEVHFIWESDGEGMVWRDAQPVQGLTKEGEKTSYILTSSLKETEPHSLTLYVELACNGLFGAGKGSMIAPPDPDKRFTLSKAELAIFNRDVYELLVDLEILLDMAQLLGEENQRSFQALYTANQMVNLCDVTDPSTFPAARRLAAAIFSQKNGESQHTIHAMGHCHIDSAWLWPYEETIRKCARSWVTVVRLMECNPELTFVCSQAQQFEWVRCWYPGLYTQIQDYVAKGRFIPVGGTWVEMDGNLPSGESMVRQFLQGQRFFQQQFGRTCSEFWLPDTFGYSAQLPQLMRGCGIRRFLTQKLCWNLVNTFPHHTFFWEGIDGSRVLAHFPPGDSYGMHGRVEEMLKTVKNNKDKGRVNHSAVLFGFGDGGGGPTRKMLDRMKRMSDTDGLPRVQISTPDRLFSALEKESSQLCTWLGELFLELHNGTYTTQAQIKKGNRECERILHDVEVLSTLALAEGGKFQYPASELQRLWRLLLLNQFHDVLPGSCIQLVVEDALRYYAEIRRAGAQLQEEAVQSLCGELLQPKSESAESTLVLNTLPWDRTEVVSRTGPTGILFPFQLW
;
A
#
# COMPACT_ATOMS: atom_id res chain seq x y z
N PRO A 1 41.09 32.98 44.13
CA PRO A 1 41.01 32.77 42.66
C PRO A 1 40.59 31.30 42.37
N LEU A 2 39.33 30.83 42.51
CA LEU A 2 38.02 31.33 42.02
C LEU A 2 38.09 31.69 40.52
N ALA A 3 37.39 31.07 39.58
CA ALA A 3 36.29 30.10 39.68
C ALA A 3 36.14 29.28 38.37
N ARG A 4 35.82 27.99 38.53
CA ARG A 4 35.11 27.16 37.55
C ARG A 4 33.71 27.77 37.32
N ARG A 5 33.29 27.95 36.06
CA ARG A 5 31.86 28.11 35.72
C ARG A 5 31.39 26.85 34.99
N ARG A 6 30.82 25.93 35.76
CA ARG A 6 29.74 25.06 35.28
C ARG A 6 28.57 25.98 34.93
N LEU A 7 28.12 25.97 33.68
CA LEU A 7 26.78 26.45 33.39
C LEU A 7 25.83 25.31 33.70
N ALA A 8 24.99 25.55 34.71
CA ALA A 8 23.97 24.64 35.15
C ALA A 8 22.99 24.34 34.01
N GLN A 9 22.76 23.06 33.73
CA GLN A 9 21.53 22.62 33.10
C GLN A 9 20.36 23.02 34.01
N GLN A 10 19.69 24.13 33.69
CA GLN A 10 18.29 24.26 34.09
C GLN A 10 17.48 23.34 33.20
N ARG A 11 17.19 22.14 33.72
CA ARG A 11 16.04 21.36 33.23
C ARG A 11 14.80 22.21 33.50
N LEU A 12 14.23 22.79 32.44
CA LEU A 12 12.85 23.21 32.49
C LEU A 12 11.98 21.96 32.71
N PRO A 13 10.98 22.00 33.59
CA PRO A 13 10.06 20.88 33.76
C PRO A 13 9.36 20.60 32.42
N PRO A 14 9.07 19.33 32.10
CA PRO A 14 8.29 19.02 30.91
C PRO A 14 6.96 19.77 30.99
N ALA A 15 6.67 20.59 29.98
CA ALA A 15 5.33 21.09 29.77
C ALA A 15 4.38 19.87 29.59
N PRO A 16 3.19 19.88 30.20
CA PRO A 16 2.33 18.71 30.26
C PRO A 16 1.78 18.39 28.86
N GLY A 17 2.32 17.34 28.26
CA GLY A 17 1.91 16.89 26.92
C GLY A 17 2.66 15.65 26.44
N VAL A 18 3.14 14.81 27.35
CA VAL A 18 3.65 13.47 27.03
C VAL A 18 2.60 12.49 27.50
N SER A 19 1.80 11.94 26.57
CA SER A 19 1.12 10.69 26.86
C SER A 19 2.20 9.64 27.06
N ARG A 20 2.31 9.08 28.26
CA ARG A 20 3.12 7.88 28.49
C ARG A 20 2.66 6.79 27.52
N GLY A 21 3.57 6.34 26.67
CA GLY A 21 3.33 5.39 25.58
C GLY A 21 3.50 6.09 24.25
N GLY A 22 4.66 5.89 23.59
CA GLY A 22 5.05 6.54 22.33
C GLY A 22 4.12 6.26 21.17
N ARG A 23 2.94 6.90 21.20
CA ARG A 23 1.92 6.87 20.16
C ARG A 23 1.98 8.19 19.39
N PRO A 24 1.81 8.17 18.06
CA PRO A 24 1.64 9.40 17.28
C PRO A 24 0.35 10.10 17.72
N ALA A 25 0.47 11.27 18.34
CA ALA A 25 -0.68 12.10 18.71
C ALA A 25 -1.04 13.06 17.57
N ARG A 26 -2.33 13.35 17.43
CA ARG A 26 -2.84 14.41 16.55
C ARG A 26 -2.15 15.75 16.93
N PRO A 27 -1.50 16.47 16.00
CA PRO A 27 -0.90 17.74 16.34
C PRO A 27 -2.00 18.74 16.76
N ALA A 28 -1.92 19.24 18.00
CA ALA A 28 -2.86 20.22 18.54
C ALA A 28 -2.62 21.66 18.01
N SER A 29 -1.58 21.87 17.20
CA SER A 29 -1.21 23.12 16.53
C SER A 29 -0.07 22.80 15.54
N PRO A 30 0.02 23.45 14.36
CA PRO A 30 0.94 23.02 13.30
C PRO A 30 2.44 23.24 13.59
N PHE A 31 2.83 23.90 14.68
CA PHE A 31 4.26 24.15 14.95
C PHE A 31 4.60 24.04 16.45
N PRO A 32 5.29 22.95 16.89
CA PRO A 32 5.93 22.89 18.21
C PRO A 32 7.15 23.82 18.28
N PRO A 33 7.71 24.10 19.48
CA PRO A 33 8.76 25.09 19.68
C PRO A 33 10.01 24.84 18.79
N SER A 34 10.52 25.92 18.21
CA SER A 34 11.59 25.92 17.20
C SER A 34 12.97 25.74 17.82
N LEU A 35 13.73 24.75 17.34
CA LEU A 35 15.18 24.69 17.47
C LEU A 35 15.79 25.25 16.18
N GLN A 36 16.58 26.32 16.24
CA GLN A 36 17.35 26.81 15.10
C GLN A 36 18.65 26.00 15.02
N LEU A 37 18.89 25.34 13.88
CA LEU A 37 20.11 24.61 13.61
C LEU A 37 20.84 25.32 12.46
N ASN A 38 22.11 25.65 12.68
CA ASN A 38 22.95 26.19 11.62
C ASN A 38 23.51 25.06 10.73
N HIS A 39 23.97 25.40 9.52
CA HIS A 39 24.51 24.45 8.53
C HIS A 39 25.61 23.49 9.08
N SER A 40 26.30 23.88 10.15
CA SER A 40 27.34 23.10 10.85
C SER A 40 26.81 22.14 11.93
N GLU A 41 25.50 22.11 12.20
CA GLU A 41 24.86 21.36 13.28
C GLU A 41 23.88 20.28 12.77
N ILE A 42 23.88 19.98 11.47
CA ILE A 42 22.97 19.02 10.83
C ILE A 42 23.03 17.63 11.49
N ALA A 43 24.17 17.25 12.08
CA ALA A 43 24.37 15.98 12.79
C ALA A 43 23.71 15.89 14.19
N CYS A 44 22.86 16.84 14.61
CA CYS A 44 22.52 17.01 16.03
C CYS A 44 21.10 16.55 16.44
N VAL A 45 20.21 16.21 15.51
CA VAL A 45 18.82 15.87 15.87
C VAL A 45 18.69 14.36 15.96
N VAL A 46 18.50 13.87 17.19
CA VAL A 46 18.40 12.43 17.49
C VAL A 46 17.06 12.07 18.17
N PRO A 47 15.93 12.26 17.49
CA PRO A 47 14.60 11.92 17.99
C PRO A 47 14.45 10.42 18.19
N ALA A 48 13.55 10.05 19.09
CA ALA A 48 13.24 8.66 19.38
C ALA A 48 12.33 8.06 18.30
N VAL A 49 12.24 6.73 18.27
CA VAL A 49 11.34 6.02 17.35
C VAL A 49 9.89 6.49 17.49
N TRP A 50 9.21 6.64 16.36
CA TRP A 50 7.82 7.12 16.22
C TRP A 50 7.60 8.60 16.55
N GLU A 51 8.64 9.34 16.97
CA GLU A 51 8.56 10.79 17.06
C GLU A 51 8.47 11.43 15.67
N THR A 52 7.93 12.65 15.62
CA THR A 52 7.85 13.44 14.39
C THR A 52 8.53 14.78 14.61
N CYS A 53 9.48 15.11 13.74
CA CYS A 53 10.20 16.37 13.78
C CYS A 53 9.80 17.23 12.58
N TRP A 54 9.67 18.55 12.81
CA TRP A 54 9.40 19.51 11.75
C TRP A 54 10.59 20.43 11.58
N PHE A 55 11.13 20.48 10.36
CA PHE A 55 12.22 21.36 9.99
C PHE A 55 11.69 22.49 9.12
N LYS A 56 11.85 23.73 9.56
CA LYS A 56 11.69 24.89 8.68
C LYS A 56 13.01 25.10 7.94
N VAL A 57 12.99 24.98 6.63
CA VAL A 57 14.18 25.08 5.76
C VAL A 57 14.10 26.37 4.96
N GLU A 58 15.02 27.29 5.22
CA GLU A 58 15.15 28.54 4.47
C GLU A 58 16.28 28.40 3.46
N LEU A 59 15.93 28.36 2.18
CA LEU A 59 16.84 28.13 1.07
C LEU A 59 17.16 29.44 0.36
N SER A 60 18.42 29.61 -0.02
CA SER A 60 18.90 30.72 -0.86
C SER A 60 19.66 30.18 -2.06
N ILE A 61 19.04 30.20 -3.24
CA ILE A 61 19.60 29.70 -4.48
C ILE A 61 20.55 30.76 -5.08
N PRO A 62 21.84 30.44 -5.32
CA PRO A 62 22.79 31.38 -5.90
C PRO A 62 22.35 31.92 -7.27
N LYS A 63 22.53 33.23 -7.52
CA LYS A 63 22.22 33.85 -8.82
C LYS A 63 23.00 33.25 -9.99
N ALA A 64 24.21 32.76 -9.73
CA ALA A 64 25.04 32.10 -10.74
C ALA A 64 24.44 30.78 -11.27
N TRP A 65 23.40 30.24 -10.62
CA TRP A 65 22.72 29.02 -11.05
C TRP A 65 21.51 29.28 -11.96
N ALA A 66 21.35 30.52 -12.44
CA ALA A 66 20.31 30.86 -13.42
C ALA A 66 20.39 29.94 -14.65
N GLY A 67 19.23 29.47 -15.11
CA GLY A 67 19.10 28.51 -16.21
C GLY A 67 19.35 27.04 -15.84
N GLN A 68 19.86 26.74 -14.66
CA GLN A 68 20.17 25.37 -14.21
C GLN A 68 18.95 24.69 -13.56
N GLU A 69 18.93 23.35 -13.61
CA GLU A 69 18.02 22.52 -12.83
C GLU A 69 18.54 22.43 -11.38
N VAL A 70 17.73 22.81 -10.39
CA VAL A 70 18.15 22.89 -8.98
C VAL A 70 17.30 21.99 -8.11
N HIS A 71 17.97 21.15 -7.32
CA HIS A 71 17.37 20.19 -6.41
C HIS A 71 17.68 20.56 -4.97
N PHE A 72 16.72 20.31 -4.09
CA PHE A 72 16.92 20.22 -2.65
C PHE A 72 17.19 18.75 -2.29
N ILE A 73 18.40 18.45 -1.82
CA ILE A 73 18.80 17.11 -1.37
C ILE A 73 18.56 16.99 0.13
N TRP A 74 17.90 15.91 0.53
CA TRP A 74 17.60 15.57 1.90
C TRP A 74 17.85 14.09 2.14
N GLU A 75 18.72 13.77 3.10
CA GLU A 75 19.03 12.41 3.48
C GLU A 75 18.94 12.23 5.00
N SER A 76 17.93 11.50 5.45
CA SER A 76 17.70 11.14 6.86
C SER A 76 17.48 9.63 7.00
N ASP A 77 17.70 9.10 8.21
CA ASP A 77 17.36 7.71 8.56
C ASP A 77 15.86 7.45 8.69
N GLY A 78 15.04 8.52 8.65
CA GLY A 78 13.60 8.47 8.74
C GLY A 78 12.92 8.89 7.44
N GLU A 79 11.59 8.78 7.41
CA GLU A 79 10.78 9.14 6.26
C GLU A 79 10.34 10.62 6.30
N GLY A 80 10.66 11.37 5.25
CA GLY A 80 10.36 12.78 5.11
C GLY A 80 9.14 13.09 4.23
N MET A 81 8.43 14.17 4.53
CA MET A 81 7.47 14.83 3.64
C MET A 81 7.88 16.29 3.48
N VAL A 82 8.08 16.74 2.24
CA VAL A 82 8.26 18.15 1.92
C VAL A 82 6.90 18.81 1.82
N TRP A 83 6.78 19.97 2.45
CA TRP A 83 5.64 20.84 2.43
C TRP A 83 6.03 22.21 1.87
N ARG A 84 5.20 22.72 0.98
CA ARG A 84 5.34 24.04 0.35
C ARG A 84 3.95 24.67 0.29
N ASP A 85 3.82 25.92 0.70
CA ASP A 85 2.55 26.66 0.70
C ASP A 85 1.41 25.90 1.41
N ALA A 86 1.73 25.29 2.56
CA ALA A 86 0.83 24.45 3.36
C ALA A 86 0.26 23.21 2.64
N GLN A 87 0.87 22.77 1.54
CA GLN A 87 0.51 21.55 0.83
C GLN A 87 1.68 20.57 0.80
N PRO A 88 1.43 19.25 0.90
CA PRO A 88 2.47 18.26 0.67
C PRO A 88 2.86 18.31 -0.81
N VAL A 89 4.16 18.16 -1.09
CA VAL A 89 4.68 18.20 -2.46
C VAL A 89 5.57 17.03 -2.84
N GLN A 90 6.25 16.38 -1.89
CA GLN A 90 7.16 15.27 -2.19
C GLN A 90 7.43 14.42 -0.95
N GLY A 91 7.36 13.10 -1.07
CA GLY A 91 7.88 12.17 -0.08
C GLY A 91 9.39 11.95 -0.28
N LEU A 92 10.13 11.87 0.81
CA LEU A 92 11.58 11.66 0.83
C LEU A 92 11.94 10.45 1.68
N THR A 93 12.69 9.51 1.13
CA THR A 93 13.10 8.28 1.83
C THR A 93 14.34 7.70 1.17
N LYS A 94 15.35 7.34 1.97
CA LYS A 94 16.62 6.79 1.47
C LYS A 94 16.41 5.43 0.81
N GLU A 95 15.67 4.55 1.46
CA GLU A 95 15.35 3.19 1.01
C GLU A 95 14.48 3.20 -0.26
N GLY A 96 13.65 4.23 -0.43
CA GLY A 96 12.81 4.43 -1.62
C GLY A 96 13.50 5.17 -2.76
N GLU A 97 14.83 5.36 -2.69
CA GLU A 97 15.65 6.12 -3.66
C GLU A 97 15.10 7.53 -3.96
N LYS A 98 14.50 8.18 -2.95
CA LYS A 98 13.85 9.50 -3.04
C LYS A 98 14.53 10.47 -2.08
N THR A 99 15.73 10.90 -2.43
CA THR A 99 16.56 11.78 -1.59
C THR A 99 16.60 13.22 -2.08
N SER A 100 15.83 13.57 -3.12
CA SER A 100 15.76 14.95 -3.62
C SER A 100 14.36 15.40 -4.01
N TYR A 101 14.15 16.71 -3.92
CA TYR A 101 12.98 17.43 -4.41
C TYR A 101 13.42 18.47 -5.45
N ILE A 102 12.77 18.47 -6.61
CA ILE A 102 13.06 19.41 -7.70
C ILE A 102 12.47 20.78 -7.32
N LEU A 103 13.32 21.77 -7.09
CA LEU A 103 12.86 23.14 -6.76
C LEU A 103 12.44 23.87 -8.03
N THR A 104 13.24 23.72 -9.09
CA THR A 104 12.99 24.28 -10.42
C THR A 104 13.72 23.43 -11.47
N SER A 105 13.07 23.21 -12.61
CA SER A 105 13.68 22.53 -13.76
C SER A 105 14.60 23.46 -14.57
N SER A 106 14.43 24.77 -14.43
CA SER A 106 15.32 25.79 -14.98
C SER A 106 15.06 27.09 -14.25
N LEU A 107 16.00 27.50 -13.39
CA LEU A 107 15.85 28.71 -12.57
C LEU A 107 15.76 29.96 -13.46
N LYS A 108 14.57 30.55 -13.54
CA LYS A 108 14.35 31.80 -14.30
C LYS A 108 14.75 33.00 -13.43
N GLU A 109 15.24 34.08 -14.05
CA GLU A 109 15.59 35.31 -13.32
C GLU A 109 14.43 35.91 -12.52
N THR A 110 13.19 35.64 -12.94
CA THR A 110 11.96 36.10 -12.28
C THR A 110 11.53 35.20 -11.11
N GLU A 111 12.11 34.01 -10.96
CA GLU A 111 11.77 33.10 -9.86
C GLU A 111 12.45 33.56 -8.56
N PRO A 112 11.78 33.40 -7.41
CA PRO A 112 12.36 33.80 -6.14
C PRO A 112 13.58 32.95 -5.81
N HIS A 113 14.72 33.62 -5.63
CA HIS A 113 15.97 33.00 -5.18
C HIS A 113 15.94 32.60 -3.70
N SER A 114 14.94 33.06 -2.94
CA SER A 114 14.73 32.66 -1.55
C SER A 114 13.42 31.88 -1.44
N LEU A 115 13.48 30.69 -0.86
CA LEU A 115 12.34 29.79 -0.69
C LEU A 115 12.29 29.30 0.76
N THR A 116 11.10 29.18 1.30
CA THR A 116 10.88 28.51 2.59
C THR A 116 10.12 27.20 2.35
N LEU A 117 10.70 26.10 2.80
CA LEU A 117 10.07 24.78 2.82
C LEU A 117 9.91 24.30 4.26
N TYR A 118 9.02 23.35 4.45
CA TYR A 118 8.94 22.59 5.69
C TYR A 118 9.15 21.11 5.39
N VAL A 119 9.95 20.43 6.20
CA VAL A 119 10.13 18.98 6.10
C VAL A 119 9.60 18.34 7.38
N GLU A 120 8.53 17.56 7.25
CA GLU A 120 8.05 16.67 8.31
C GLU A 120 8.86 15.38 8.23
N LEU A 121 9.60 15.04 9.28
CA LEU A 121 10.38 13.82 9.41
C LEU A 121 9.71 12.88 10.42
N ALA A 122 9.23 11.73 9.94
CA ALA A 122 8.78 10.64 10.77
C ALA A 122 9.96 9.73 11.15
N CYS A 123 10.14 9.49 12.44
CA CYS A 123 11.28 8.76 13.01
C CYS A 123 11.04 7.25 12.95
N ASN A 124 10.97 6.75 11.73
CA ASN A 124 10.89 5.34 11.35
C ASN A 124 11.41 5.22 9.91
N GLY A 125 12.01 4.07 9.57
CA GLY A 125 12.37 3.77 8.18
C GLY A 125 11.17 3.34 7.36
N LEU A 126 11.39 3.05 6.08
CA LEU A 126 10.34 2.56 5.17
C LEU A 126 9.61 1.32 5.76
N PHE A 127 10.37 0.44 6.42
CA PHE A 127 9.89 -0.79 7.06
C PHE A 127 9.81 -0.69 8.60
N GLY A 128 9.57 0.51 9.14
CA GLY A 128 9.49 0.71 10.59
C GLY A 128 10.86 0.82 11.26
N ALA A 129 11.01 0.21 12.44
CA ALA A 129 12.16 0.45 13.32
C ALA A 129 12.68 -0.81 14.03
N GLY A 130 12.64 -1.98 13.36
CA GLY A 130 13.06 -3.25 13.94
C GLY A 130 14.50 -3.27 14.49
N LYS A 131 14.71 -4.01 15.60
CA LYS A 131 16.00 -4.15 16.27
C LYS A 131 16.89 -5.23 15.62
N GLY A 132 17.90 -4.82 14.87
CA GLY A 132 18.89 -5.72 14.25
C GLY A 132 18.42 -6.47 13.00
N SER A 133 17.11 -6.65 12.82
CA SER A 133 16.50 -7.13 11.57
C SER A 133 15.17 -6.42 11.30
N MET A 134 14.68 -6.51 10.06
CA MET A 134 13.45 -5.84 9.63
C MET A 134 12.22 -6.27 10.44
N ILE A 135 12.05 -7.58 10.63
CA ILE A 135 10.87 -8.17 11.30
C ILE A 135 11.03 -8.29 12.82
N ALA A 136 12.14 -7.82 13.38
CA ALA A 136 12.31 -7.78 14.83
C ALA A 136 11.36 -6.75 15.46
N PRO A 137 11.02 -6.89 16.76
CA PRO A 137 10.31 -5.86 17.48
C PRO A 137 10.98 -4.47 17.32
N PRO A 138 10.20 -3.38 17.25
CA PRO A 138 10.75 -2.03 17.15
C PRO A 138 11.74 -1.74 18.28
N ASP A 139 12.90 -1.17 17.95
CA ASP A 139 13.94 -0.83 18.93
C ASP A 139 13.65 0.53 19.58
N PRO A 140 13.19 0.60 20.84
CA PRO A 140 12.85 1.89 21.48
C PRO A 140 14.08 2.81 21.61
N ASP A 141 15.29 2.23 21.57
CA ASP A 141 16.55 2.94 21.68
C ASP A 141 17.10 3.39 20.32
N LYS A 142 16.44 3.03 19.20
CA LYS A 142 16.84 3.52 17.89
C LYS A 142 16.67 5.04 17.82
N ARG A 143 17.59 5.61 17.07
CA ARG A 143 17.87 7.03 16.98
C ARG A 143 18.05 7.35 15.50
N PHE A 144 17.50 8.49 15.08
CA PHE A 144 17.48 8.89 13.68
C PHE A 144 18.38 10.09 13.48
N THR A 145 19.10 10.12 12.37
CA THR A 145 19.99 11.23 12.05
C THR A 145 19.62 11.87 10.72
N LEU A 146 19.87 13.18 10.62
CA LEU A 146 19.88 13.90 9.37
C LEU A 146 21.34 13.94 8.89
N SER A 147 21.60 13.30 7.76
CA SER A 147 22.94 13.16 7.18
C SER A 147 23.23 14.21 6.10
N LYS A 148 22.20 14.67 5.38
CA LYS A 148 22.35 15.67 4.31
C LYS A 148 21.14 16.58 4.21
N ALA A 149 21.38 17.88 4.05
CA ALA A 149 20.39 18.89 3.69
C ALA A 149 21.11 20.01 2.91
N GLU A 150 21.06 19.95 1.58
CA GLU A 150 21.83 20.86 0.72
C GLU A 150 21.12 21.18 -0.60
N LEU A 151 21.57 22.24 -1.26
CA LEU A 151 21.17 22.58 -2.62
C LEU A 151 22.19 22.02 -3.61
N ALA A 152 21.72 21.42 -4.70
CA ALA A 152 22.58 20.89 -5.75
C ALA A 152 22.05 21.25 -7.14
N ILE A 153 22.99 21.46 -8.07
CA ILE A 153 22.69 21.51 -9.51
C ILE A 153 22.56 20.07 -10.00
N PHE A 154 21.45 19.74 -10.63
CA PHE A 154 21.24 18.43 -11.22
C PHE A 154 21.66 18.44 -12.70
N ASN A 155 22.69 17.67 -13.04
CA ASN A 155 23.11 17.54 -14.43
C ASN A 155 22.28 16.47 -15.15
N ARG A 156 21.28 16.92 -15.91
CA ARG A 156 20.36 16.06 -16.66
C ARG A 156 21.06 15.23 -17.73
N ASP A 157 22.05 15.79 -18.44
CA ASP A 157 22.73 15.07 -19.52
C ASP A 157 23.58 13.92 -18.99
N VAL A 158 24.27 14.12 -17.86
CA VAL A 158 25.02 13.05 -17.16
C VAL A 158 24.06 11.96 -16.69
N TYR A 159 22.92 12.33 -16.09
CA TYR A 159 21.93 11.36 -15.67
C TYR A 159 21.44 10.47 -16.83
N GLU A 160 21.09 11.09 -17.97
CA GLU A 160 20.61 10.36 -19.15
C GLU A 160 21.69 9.44 -19.72
N LEU A 161 22.95 9.88 -19.77
CA LEU A 161 24.09 9.05 -20.17
C LEU A 161 24.26 7.82 -19.27
N LEU A 162 24.13 7.98 -17.96
CA LEU A 162 24.25 6.88 -17.01
C LEU A 162 23.12 5.86 -17.19
N VAL A 163 21.89 6.31 -17.41
CA VAL A 163 20.75 5.40 -17.70
C VAL A 163 20.96 4.66 -19.02
N ASP A 164 21.40 5.36 -20.06
CA ASP A 164 21.67 4.78 -21.37
C ASP A 164 22.79 3.71 -21.29
N LEU A 165 23.88 4.02 -20.58
CA LEU A 165 25.00 3.10 -20.39
C LEU A 165 24.63 1.89 -19.52
N GLU A 166 23.87 2.10 -18.43
CA GLU A 166 23.38 1.02 -17.55
C GLU A 166 22.63 -0.05 -18.36
N ILE A 167 21.71 0.37 -19.23
CA ILE A 167 20.89 -0.56 -20.02
C ILE A 167 21.73 -1.30 -21.06
N LEU A 168 22.69 -0.63 -21.71
CA LEU A 168 23.59 -1.30 -22.67
C LEU A 168 24.49 -2.33 -21.99
N LEU A 169 24.99 -2.03 -20.78
CA LEU A 169 25.78 -2.96 -20.00
C LEU A 169 24.93 -4.17 -19.57
N ASP A 170 23.70 -3.93 -19.09
CA ASP A 170 22.78 -5.01 -18.76
C ASP A 170 22.46 -5.89 -19.98
N MET A 171 22.21 -5.28 -21.16
CA MET A 171 22.00 -6.03 -22.41
C MET A 171 23.22 -6.90 -22.76
N ALA A 172 24.43 -6.35 -22.64
CA ALA A 172 25.67 -7.08 -22.90
C ALA A 172 25.91 -8.24 -21.93
N GLN A 173 25.46 -8.12 -20.69
CA GLN A 173 25.65 -9.15 -19.68
C GLN A 173 24.56 -10.23 -19.72
N LEU A 174 23.31 -9.85 -20.00
CA LEU A 174 22.14 -10.69 -19.74
C LEU A 174 21.55 -11.37 -20.98
N LEU A 175 21.85 -10.90 -22.20
CA LEU A 175 21.34 -11.51 -23.44
C LEU A 175 22.08 -12.80 -23.85
N GLY A 176 23.20 -13.11 -23.18
CA GLY A 176 24.03 -14.29 -23.43
C GLY A 176 25.09 -14.08 -24.50
N GLU A 177 26.12 -14.93 -24.47
CA GLU A 177 27.30 -14.83 -25.34
C GLU A 177 27.02 -15.21 -26.80
N GLU A 178 25.98 -16.00 -27.07
CA GLU A 178 25.61 -16.38 -28.44
C GLU A 178 24.73 -15.32 -29.14
N ASN A 179 24.34 -14.25 -28.44
CA ASN A 179 23.41 -13.25 -28.95
C ASN A 179 24.15 -12.05 -29.58
N GLN A 180 23.97 -11.82 -30.87
CA GLN A 180 24.59 -10.69 -31.59
C GLN A 180 24.26 -9.32 -30.96
N ARG A 181 23.04 -9.15 -30.41
CA ARG A 181 22.64 -7.90 -29.74
C ARG A 181 23.44 -7.64 -28.47
N SER A 182 23.88 -8.69 -27.78
CA SER A 182 24.76 -8.58 -26.62
C SER A 182 26.07 -7.85 -26.97
N PHE A 183 26.78 -8.34 -27.99
CA PHE A 183 28.04 -7.71 -28.43
C PHE A 183 27.85 -6.35 -29.08
N GLN A 184 26.74 -6.11 -29.78
CA GLN A 184 26.43 -4.78 -30.31
C GLN A 184 26.23 -3.77 -29.17
N ALA A 185 25.54 -4.15 -28.09
CA ALA A 185 25.38 -3.31 -26.92
C ALA A 185 26.72 -3.04 -26.22
N LEU A 186 27.55 -4.09 -26.04
CA LEU A 186 28.89 -3.95 -25.46
C LEU A 186 29.79 -3.02 -26.28
N TYR A 187 29.83 -3.22 -27.60
CA TYR A 187 30.61 -2.39 -28.51
C TYR A 187 30.14 -0.93 -28.45
N THR A 188 28.82 -0.70 -28.44
CA THR A 188 28.24 0.65 -28.32
C THR A 188 28.60 1.29 -26.99
N ALA A 189 28.51 0.56 -25.87
CA ALA A 189 28.92 1.03 -24.56
C ALA A 189 30.42 1.43 -24.54
N ASN A 190 31.29 0.62 -25.16
CA ASN A 190 32.71 0.93 -25.28
C ASN A 190 32.95 2.19 -26.12
N GLN A 191 32.21 2.38 -27.23
CA GLN A 191 32.29 3.60 -28.02
C GLN A 191 31.79 4.84 -27.25
N MET A 192 30.74 4.70 -26.44
CA MET A 192 30.28 5.77 -25.56
C MET A 192 31.37 6.17 -24.55
N VAL A 193 32.02 5.20 -23.91
CA VAL A 193 33.12 5.46 -22.96
C VAL A 193 34.30 6.16 -23.65
N ASN A 194 34.66 5.73 -24.87
CA ASN A 194 35.76 6.36 -25.62
C ASN A 194 35.45 7.80 -26.04
N LEU A 195 34.18 8.12 -26.30
CA LEU A 195 33.75 9.43 -26.81
C LEU A 195 33.39 10.41 -25.69
N CYS A 196 32.90 9.90 -24.55
CA CYS A 196 32.42 10.72 -23.45
C CYS A 196 33.59 11.21 -22.59
N ASP A 197 33.97 12.47 -22.77
CA ASP A 197 34.85 13.16 -21.83
C ASP A 197 33.99 13.73 -20.69
N VAL A 198 34.14 13.16 -19.49
CA VAL A 198 33.39 13.57 -18.29
C VAL A 198 33.66 15.03 -17.87
N THR A 199 34.75 15.62 -18.37
CA THR A 199 35.11 17.02 -18.12
C THR A 199 34.62 18.00 -19.19
N ASP A 200 34.15 17.50 -20.34
CA ASP A 200 33.61 18.30 -21.45
C ASP A 200 32.17 17.88 -21.80
N PRO A 201 31.16 18.63 -21.28
CA PRO A 201 29.75 18.38 -21.58
C PRO A 201 29.38 18.43 -23.06
N SER A 202 30.19 19.07 -23.92
CA SER A 202 29.93 19.12 -25.37
C SER A 202 29.97 17.73 -26.03
N THR A 203 30.65 16.77 -25.39
CA THR A 203 30.77 15.37 -25.85
C THR A 203 29.51 14.54 -25.58
N PHE A 204 28.71 14.91 -24.57
CA PHE A 204 27.58 14.10 -24.07
C PHE A 204 26.53 13.79 -25.15
N PRO A 205 26.06 14.76 -25.97
CA PRO A 205 25.08 14.47 -27.00
C PRO A 205 25.59 13.47 -28.05
N ALA A 206 26.89 13.46 -28.33
CA ALA A 206 27.48 12.54 -29.29
C ALA A 206 27.51 11.10 -28.76
N ALA A 207 27.89 10.91 -27.51
CA ALA A 207 27.81 9.60 -26.85
C ALA A 207 26.36 9.10 -26.76
N ARG A 208 25.40 9.96 -26.41
CA ARG A 208 23.97 9.58 -26.36
C ARG A 208 23.39 9.15 -27.70
N ARG A 209 23.84 9.73 -28.82
CA ARG A 209 23.41 9.30 -30.16
C ARG A 209 23.79 7.85 -30.47
N LEU A 210 24.90 7.35 -29.91
CA LEU A 210 25.31 5.95 -30.07
C LEU A 210 24.31 5.00 -29.40
N ALA A 211 23.93 5.27 -28.14
CA ALA A 211 22.91 4.50 -27.44
C ALA A 211 21.54 4.60 -28.12
N ALA A 212 21.14 5.81 -28.53
CA ALA A 212 19.87 6.03 -29.22
C ALA A 212 19.76 5.20 -30.52
N ALA A 213 20.86 5.01 -31.25
CA ALA A 213 20.87 4.17 -32.44
C ALA A 213 20.56 2.69 -32.13
N ILE A 214 21.02 2.17 -31.00
CA ILE A 214 20.67 0.81 -30.53
C ILE A 214 19.20 0.76 -30.09
N PHE A 215 18.74 1.71 -29.26
CA PHE A 215 17.37 1.73 -28.73
C PHE A 215 16.29 2.03 -29.78
N SER A 216 16.66 2.61 -30.92
CA SER A 216 15.74 2.89 -32.02
C SER A 216 15.41 1.68 -32.90
N GLN A 217 16.21 0.61 -32.81
CA GLN A 217 15.97 -0.62 -33.55
C GLN A 217 14.85 -1.41 -32.88
N LYS A 218 13.81 -1.73 -33.64
CA LYS A 218 12.55 -2.27 -33.10
C LYS A 218 12.46 -3.78 -33.17
N ASN A 219 11.71 -4.38 -32.24
CA ASN A 219 11.40 -5.79 -32.28
C ASN A 219 10.45 -6.16 -33.43
N GLY A 220 10.46 -7.43 -33.81
CA GLY A 220 9.43 -8.03 -34.67
C GLY A 220 8.07 -8.19 -33.98
N GLU A 221 7.05 -8.60 -34.75
CA GLU A 221 5.66 -8.71 -34.28
C GLU A 221 5.45 -9.79 -33.21
N SER A 222 6.25 -10.85 -33.22
CA SER A 222 6.14 -11.97 -32.28
C SER A 222 6.72 -11.69 -30.89
N GLN A 223 7.29 -10.51 -30.66
CA GLN A 223 7.96 -10.19 -29.40
C GLN A 223 6.99 -10.18 -28.21
N HIS A 224 7.42 -10.77 -27.09
CA HIS A 224 6.64 -10.75 -25.85
C HIS A 224 6.37 -9.33 -25.37
N THR A 225 5.12 -9.06 -24.98
CA THR A 225 4.69 -7.75 -24.51
C THR A 225 4.49 -7.73 -22.99
N ILE A 226 5.26 -6.90 -22.32
CA ILE A 226 5.14 -6.64 -20.88
C ILE A 226 4.26 -5.39 -20.67
N HIS A 227 3.20 -5.56 -19.88
CA HIS A 227 2.31 -4.51 -19.44
C HIS A 227 2.76 -3.99 -18.07
N ALA A 228 3.52 -2.90 -18.09
CA ALA A 228 4.06 -2.27 -16.90
C ALA A 228 3.04 -1.30 -16.27
N MET A 229 2.77 -1.46 -14.97
CA MET A 229 1.85 -0.62 -14.21
C MET A 229 2.55 -0.10 -12.96
N GLY A 230 2.53 1.22 -12.75
CA GLY A 230 3.08 1.80 -11.53
C GLY A 230 2.28 1.31 -10.34
N HIS A 231 2.96 0.84 -9.30
CA HIS A 231 2.32 0.25 -8.13
C HIS A 231 3.00 0.77 -6.86
N CYS A 232 2.23 0.86 -5.79
CA CYS A 232 2.73 1.17 -4.46
C CYS A 232 1.87 0.38 -3.48
N HIS A 233 2.31 -0.83 -3.19
CA HIS A 233 1.75 -1.59 -2.08
C HIS A 233 2.11 -0.85 -0.78
N ILE A 234 1.12 -0.61 0.05
CA ILE A 234 1.30 0.00 1.36
C ILE A 234 0.51 -0.85 2.33
N ASP A 235 1.18 -1.42 3.31
CA ASP A 235 0.50 -2.19 4.34
C ASP A 235 -0.30 -1.26 5.24
N SER A 236 -1.60 -1.57 5.40
CA SER A 236 -2.49 -0.77 6.23
C SER A 236 -1.98 -0.70 7.67
N ALA A 237 -1.44 -1.81 8.17
CA ALA A 237 -0.60 -1.87 9.36
C ALA A 237 0.23 -3.17 9.35
N TRP A 238 1.55 -3.05 9.50
CA TRP A 238 2.46 -4.18 9.57
C TRP A 238 3.57 -3.93 10.61
N LEU A 239 4.63 -3.24 10.21
CA LEU A 239 5.75 -2.85 11.08
C LEU A 239 5.61 -1.43 11.63
N TRP A 240 4.44 -0.81 11.44
CA TRP A 240 4.05 0.51 11.90
C TRP A 240 2.53 0.53 12.20
N PRO A 241 2.06 1.44 13.05
CA PRO A 241 0.63 1.56 13.38
C PRO A 241 -0.17 2.19 12.23
N TYR A 242 -1.51 2.05 12.27
CA TYR A 242 -2.41 2.56 11.24
C TYR A 242 -2.24 4.06 10.97
N GLU A 243 -1.97 4.86 12.01
CA GLU A 243 -1.79 6.32 11.88
C GLU A 243 -0.57 6.68 11.03
N GLU A 244 0.48 5.86 11.04
CA GLU A 244 1.65 6.09 10.17
C GLU A 244 1.30 5.82 8.71
N THR A 245 0.43 4.85 8.44
CA THR A 245 0.00 4.53 7.08
C THR A 245 -0.69 5.72 6.41
N ILE A 246 -1.46 6.51 7.15
CA ILE A 246 -2.10 7.73 6.63
C ILE A 246 -1.05 8.68 6.02
N ARG A 247 0.10 8.83 6.69
CA ARG A 247 1.22 9.66 6.23
C ARG A 247 1.98 8.99 5.08
N LYS A 248 2.21 7.67 5.15
CA LYS A 248 2.83 6.89 4.07
C LYS A 248 2.04 7.00 2.76
N CYS A 249 0.72 6.89 2.82
CA CYS A 249 -0.16 7.09 1.66
C CYS A 249 0.04 8.49 1.07
N ALA A 250 -0.01 9.54 1.89
CA ALA A 250 0.19 10.91 1.43
C ALA A 250 1.58 11.11 0.78
N ARG A 251 2.67 10.67 1.44
CA ARG A 251 4.06 10.78 0.95
C ARG A 251 4.25 10.07 -0.38
N SER A 252 3.67 8.88 -0.50
CA SER A 252 3.77 8.07 -1.72
C SER A 252 2.97 8.69 -2.85
N TRP A 253 1.71 9.02 -2.61
CA TRP A 253 0.78 9.42 -3.67
C TRP A 253 1.02 10.84 -4.17
N VAL A 254 1.47 11.77 -3.30
CA VAL A 254 1.89 13.10 -3.78
C VAL A 254 3.07 12.99 -4.74
N THR A 255 4.04 12.11 -4.43
CA THR A 255 5.19 11.87 -5.29
C THR A 255 4.77 11.28 -6.64
N VAL A 256 3.82 10.33 -6.63
CA VAL A 256 3.24 9.76 -7.86
C VAL A 256 2.53 10.83 -8.69
N VAL A 257 1.72 11.69 -8.06
CA VAL A 257 1.01 12.78 -8.74
C VAL A 257 2.01 13.74 -9.42
N ARG A 258 3.08 14.15 -8.73
CA ARG A 258 4.14 14.96 -9.35
C ARG A 258 4.87 14.23 -10.48
N LEU A 259 5.07 12.92 -10.34
CA LEU A 259 5.66 12.12 -11.41
C LEU A 259 4.73 12.06 -12.63
N MET A 260 3.40 12.01 -12.43
CA MET A 260 2.40 12.00 -13.50
C MET A 260 2.33 13.30 -14.30
N GLU A 261 2.56 14.45 -13.66
CA GLU A 261 2.60 15.77 -14.32
C GLU A 261 3.69 15.81 -15.39
N CYS A 262 4.84 15.25 -15.08
CA CYS A 262 6.01 15.24 -15.95
C CYS A 262 6.11 13.98 -16.81
N ASN A 263 5.12 13.08 -16.79
CA ASN A 263 5.09 11.85 -17.60
C ASN A 263 3.66 11.54 -18.05
N PRO A 264 3.20 12.03 -19.22
CA PRO A 264 1.82 11.87 -19.66
C PRO A 264 1.33 10.42 -19.77
N GLU A 265 2.24 9.47 -20.05
CA GLU A 265 1.91 8.05 -20.22
C GLU A 265 1.85 7.25 -18.92
N LEU A 266 2.38 7.78 -17.80
CA LEU A 266 2.41 7.06 -16.53
C LEU A 266 0.99 6.72 -16.07
N THR A 267 0.79 5.43 -15.81
CA THR A 267 -0.35 4.86 -15.09
C THR A 267 0.11 4.33 -13.73
N PHE A 268 -0.77 4.43 -12.74
CA PHE A 268 -0.54 3.98 -11.38
C PHE A 268 -1.78 3.26 -10.86
N VAL A 269 -1.62 2.11 -10.23
CA VAL A 269 -2.70 1.31 -9.66
C VAL A 269 -2.62 1.30 -8.13
N CYS A 270 -3.77 1.39 -7.48
CA CYS A 270 -3.87 1.35 -6.02
C CYS A 270 -5.18 0.69 -5.58
N SER A 271 -5.08 -0.23 -4.63
CA SER A 271 -6.09 -1.25 -4.31
C SER A 271 -7.07 -0.86 -3.19
N GLN A 272 -6.56 -0.29 -2.09
CA GLN A 272 -7.28 -0.27 -0.80
C GLN A 272 -8.19 0.96 -0.66
N ALA A 273 -9.51 0.79 -0.68
CA ALA A 273 -10.47 1.88 -0.52
C ALA A 273 -10.30 2.64 0.82
N GLN A 274 -9.93 1.95 1.89
CA GLN A 274 -9.64 2.56 3.20
C GLN A 274 -8.54 3.63 3.12
N GLN A 275 -7.49 3.40 2.31
CA GLN A 275 -6.39 4.34 2.14
C GLN A 275 -6.86 5.62 1.42
N PHE A 276 -7.74 5.47 0.42
CA PHE A 276 -8.37 6.62 -0.23
C PHE A 276 -9.25 7.39 0.76
N GLU A 277 -10.00 6.72 1.62
CA GLU A 277 -10.78 7.39 2.67
C GLU A 277 -9.89 8.17 3.64
N TRP A 278 -8.75 7.61 4.06
CA TRP A 278 -7.79 8.33 4.89
C TRP A 278 -7.23 9.56 4.19
N VAL A 279 -6.77 9.44 2.94
CA VAL A 279 -6.24 10.58 2.20
C VAL A 279 -7.31 11.65 1.94
N ARG A 280 -8.57 11.24 1.66
CA ARG A 280 -9.70 12.17 1.53
C ARG A 280 -9.92 12.99 2.80
N CYS A 281 -9.85 12.35 3.97
CA CYS A 281 -10.09 12.99 5.26
C CYS A 281 -8.93 13.88 5.72
N TRP A 282 -7.68 13.45 5.50
CA TRP A 282 -6.50 14.12 6.06
C TRP A 282 -5.77 15.04 5.07
N TYR A 283 -5.87 14.78 3.77
CA TYR A 283 -5.19 15.53 2.71
C TYR A 283 -6.13 15.85 1.54
N PRO A 284 -7.21 16.63 1.77
CA PRO A 284 -8.24 16.88 0.75
C PRO A 284 -7.69 17.55 -0.54
N GLY A 285 -6.65 18.38 -0.42
CA GLY A 285 -5.98 19.00 -1.58
C GLY A 285 -5.26 17.98 -2.48
N LEU A 286 -4.62 16.97 -1.87
CA LEU A 286 -4.04 15.85 -2.60
C LEU A 286 -5.14 14.95 -3.18
N TYR A 287 -6.19 14.69 -2.40
CA TYR A 287 -7.31 13.87 -2.85
C TYR A 287 -8.00 14.44 -4.10
N THR A 288 -8.16 15.76 -4.17
CA THR A 288 -8.72 16.45 -5.35
C THR A 288 -7.87 16.19 -6.60
N GLN A 289 -6.54 16.28 -6.47
CA GLN A 289 -5.62 15.95 -7.57
C GLN A 289 -5.71 14.48 -7.98
N ILE A 290 -5.87 13.57 -7.01
CA ILE A 290 -6.08 12.14 -7.30
C ILE A 290 -7.37 11.96 -8.09
N GLN A 291 -8.47 12.60 -7.70
CA GLN A 291 -9.74 12.54 -8.45
C GLN A 291 -9.56 12.98 -9.91
N ASP A 292 -8.79 14.04 -10.16
CA ASP A 292 -8.48 14.48 -11.53
C ASP A 292 -7.73 13.42 -12.34
N TYR A 293 -6.73 12.77 -11.74
CA TYR A 293 -5.97 11.70 -12.41
C TYR A 293 -6.75 10.40 -12.55
N VAL A 294 -7.71 10.13 -11.67
CA VAL A 294 -8.67 9.02 -11.80
C VAL A 294 -9.61 9.28 -12.98
N ALA A 295 -10.15 10.50 -13.09
CA ALA A 295 -10.98 10.90 -14.23
C ALA A 295 -10.23 10.74 -15.56
N LYS A 296 -8.94 11.12 -15.59
CA LYS A 296 -8.02 10.93 -16.74
C LYS A 296 -7.63 9.46 -17.01
N GLY A 297 -8.01 8.52 -16.14
CA GLY A 297 -7.68 7.10 -16.29
C GLY A 297 -6.21 6.76 -16.06
N ARG A 298 -5.51 7.56 -15.26
CA ARG A 298 -4.07 7.43 -15.00
C ARG A 298 -3.74 7.03 -13.58
N PHE A 299 -4.52 7.50 -12.60
CA PHE A 299 -4.53 6.94 -11.26
C PHE A 299 -5.72 5.98 -11.19
N ILE A 300 -5.48 4.69 -11.05
CA ILE A 300 -6.49 3.65 -11.30
C ILE A 300 -6.78 2.94 -9.98
N PRO A 301 -7.96 3.16 -9.38
CA PRO A 301 -8.42 2.33 -8.28
C PRO A 301 -8.65 0.89 -8.77
N VAL A 302 -8.03 -0.09 -8.12
CA VAL A 302 -8.11 -1.52 -8.46
C VAL A 302 -8.62 -2.33 -7.27
N GLY A 303 -8.90 -3.61 -7.47
CA GLY A 303 -9.22 -4.56 -6.39
C GLY A 303 -10.68 -4.57 -5.94
N GLY A 304 -11.27 -3.39 -5.75
CA GLY A 304 -12.69 -3.27 -5.39
C GLY A 304 -13.03 -3.69 -3.96
N THR A 305 -12.05 -3.80 -3.06
CA THR A 305 -12.24 -4.16 -1.64
C THR A 305 -11.94 -3.01 -0.70
N TRP A 306 -12.39 -3.13 0.56
CA TRP A 306 -12.10 -2.13 1.59
C TRP A 306 -10.61 -2.06 1.92
N VAL A 307 -10.00 -3.24 2.13
CA VAL A 307 -8.56 -3.43 2.29
C VAL A 307 -8.08 -4.61 1.44
N GLU A 308 -6.77 -4.80 1.34
CA GLU A 308 -6.19 -6.05 0.84
C GLU A 308 -6.30 -7.10 1.96
N MET A 309 -7.43 -7.82 1.96
CA MET A 309 -7.83 -8.72 3.04
C MET A 309 -7.04 -10.04 3.04
N ASP A 310 -7.00 -10.69 4.19
CA ASP A 310 -6.61 -12.10 4.27
C ASP A 310 -7.57 -13.00 3.45
N GLY A 311 -7.02 -14.00 2.77
CA GLY A 311 -7.73 -14.82 1.80
C GLY A 311 -8.40 -16.07 2.38
N ASN A 312 -8.23 -16.31 3.69
CA ASN A 312 -8.61 -17.58 4.33
C ASN A 312 -9.50 -17.41 5.56
N LEU A 313 -9.11 -16.53 6.49
CA LEU A 313 -9.68 -16.42 7.83
C LEU A 313 -11.03 -15.68 7.92
N PRO A 314 -11.30 -14.60 7.14
CA PRO A 314 -12.59 -13.91 7.19
C PRO A 314 -13.76 -14.86 6.87
N SER A 315 -14.92 -14.61 7.49
CA SER A 315 -16.15 -15.31 7.07
C SER A 315 -16.55 -14.94 5.63
N GLY A 316 -17.40 -15.76 5.01
CA GLY A 316 -17.95 -15.46 3.68
C GLY A 316 -18.67 -14.10 3.65
N GLU A 317 -19.44 -13.77 4.69
CA GLU A 317 -20.10 -12.46 4.80
C GLU A 317 -19.07 -11.33 4.90
N SER A 318 -18.00 -11.48 5.68
CA SER A 318 -16.91 -10.50 5.73
C SER A 318 -16.28 -10.28 4.36
N MET A 319 -16.03 -11.34 3.59
CA MET A 319 -15.51 -11.23 2.22
C MET A 319 -16.48 -10.48 1.30
N VAL A 320 -17.80 -10.74 1.40
CA VAL A 320 -18.82 -9.96 0.67
C VAL A 320 -18.80 -8.50 1.10
N ARG A 321 -18.66 -8.21 2.40
CA ARG A 321 -18.59 -6.85 2.94
C ARG A 321 -17.34 -6.10 2.49
N GLN A 322 -16.21 -6.78 2.32
CA GLN A 322 -14.99 -6.22 1.75
C GLN A 322 -15.26 -5.66 0.35
N PHE A 323 -15.85 -6.48 -0.54
CA PHE A 323 -16.24 -6.04 -1.88
C PHE A 323 -17.32 -4.96 -1.84
N LEU A 324 -18.37 -5.13 -1.03
CA LEU A 324 -19.48 -4.17 -0.94
C LEU A 324 -18.98 -2.78 -0.53
N GLN A 325 -18.16 -2.68 0.51
CA GLN A 325 -17.65 -1.40 0.98
C GLN A 325 -16.66 -0.79 -0.01
N GLY A 326 -15.76 -1.59 -0.59
CA GLY A 326 -14.79 -1.13 -1.59
C GLY A 326 -15.46 -0.63 -2.88
N GLN A 327 -16.28 -1.46 -3.51
CA GLN A 327 -17.00 -1.10 -4.73
C GLN A 327 -17.91 0.11 -4.53
N ARG A 328 -18.64 0.17 -3.40
CA ARG A 328 -19.51 1.32 -3.09
C ARG A 328 -18.69 2.59 -2.93
N PHE A 329 -17.54 2.53 -2.26
CA PHE A 329 -16.66 3.68 -2.10
C PHE A 329 -16.16 4.18 -3.48
N PHE A 330 -15.62 3.30 -4.31
CA PHE A 330 -15.13 3.69 -5.64
C PHE A 330 -16.24 4.21 -6.55
N GLN A 331 -17.43 3.61 -6.49
CA GLN A 331 -18.58 4.10 -7.25
C GLN A 331 -19.00 5.51 -6.79
N GLN A 332 -19.03 5.77 -5.48
CA GLN A 332 -19.42 7.07 -4.93
C GLN A 332 -18.38 8.16 -5.18
N GLN A 333 -17.09 7.84 -5.05
CA GLN A 333 -16.01 8.83 -5.14
C GLN A 333 -15.48 9.07 -6.55
N PHE A 334 -15.55 8.05 -7.41
CA PHE A 334 -14.93 8.07 -8.74
C PHE A 334 -15.89 7.68 -9.88
N GLY A 335 -17.12 7.27 -9.56
CA GLY A 335 -18.12 6.89 -10.57
C GLY A 335 -17.82 5.57 -11.27
N ARG A 336 -16.99 4.69 -10.68
CA ARG A 336 -16.53 3.44 -11.30
C ARG A 336 -16.52 2.29 -10.29
N THR A 337 -16.75 1.09 -10.77
CA THR A 337 -16.50 -0.17 -10.05
C THR A 337 -15.31 -0.91 -10.67
N CYS A 338 -14.58 -1.67 -9.85
CA CYS A 338 -13.46 -2.49 -10.31
C CYS A 338 -13.98 -3.79 -10.94
N SER A 339 -13.34 -4.23 -12.03
CA SER A 339 -13.64 -5.51 -12.71
C SER A 339 -12.71 -6.65 -12.29
N GLU A 340 -11.65 -6.27 -11.58
CA GLU A 340 -10.54 -7.08 -11.17
C GLU A 340 -10.35 -7.02 -9.65
N PHE A 341 -10.09 -8.18 -9.05
CA PHE A 341 -9.64 -8.27 -7.68
C PHE A 341 -8.10 -8.28 -7.65
N TRP A 342 -7.52 -7.50 -6.76
CA TRP A 342 -6.08 -7.19 -6.72
C TRP A 342 -5.57 -7.48 -5.33
N LEU A 343 -4.87 -8.60 -5.19
CA LEU A 343 -4.47 -9.14 -3.89
C LEU A 343 -3.04 -9.75 -3.95
N PRO A 344 -2.03 -8.91 -4.25
CA PRO A 344 -0.66 -9.37 -4.48
C PRO A 344 -0.04 -10.06 -3.26
N ASP A 345 -0.31 -9.58 -2.04
CA ASP A 345 0.45 -9.97 -0.84
C ASP A 345 -0.25 -10.93 0.13
N THR A 346 -1.43 -11.44 -0.20
CA THR A 346 -2.19 -12.31 0.71
C THR A 346 -1.65 -13.74 0.81
N PHE A 347 -1.69 -14.30 2.02
CA PHE A 347 -1.11 -15.60 2.37
C PHE A 347 -2.03 -16.80 2.02
N GLY A 348 -2.30 -17.00 0.73
CA GLY A 348 -3.16 -18.07 0.23
C GLY A 348 -4.61 -17.64 -0.01
N TYR A 349 -5.37 -18.42 -0.78
CA TYR A 349 -6.69 -17.99 -1.27
C TYR A 349 -7.73 -19.11 -1.22
N SER A 350 -8.81 -18.86 -0.48
CA SER A 350 -9.96 -19.75 -0.35
C SER A 350 -10.58 -20.14 -1.70
N ALA A 351 -10.92 -21.42 -1.82
CA ALA A 351 -11.53 -22.02 -3.00
C ALA A 351 -12.91 -21.44 -3.39
N GLN A 352 -13.54 -20.63 -2.53
CA GLN A 352 -14.83 -19.98 -2.80
C GLN A 352 -14.71 -18.54 -3.31
N LEU A 353 -13.51 -17.95 -3.30
CA LEU A 353 -13.32 -16.59 -3.79
C LEU A 353 -13.77 -16.38 -5.25
N PRO A 354 -13.63 -17.34 -6.20
CA PRO A 354 -14.19 -17.20 -7.55
C PRO A 354 -15.69 -16.93 -7.56
N GLN A 355 -16.47 -17.64 -6.75
CA GLN A 355 -17.91 -17.43 -6.62
C GLN A 355 -18.22 -16.04 -6.09
N LEU A 356 -17.55 -15.63 -5.01
CA LEU A 356 -17.75 -14.33 -4.37
C LEU A 356 -17.38 -13.17 -5.31
N MET A 357 -16.26 -13.27 -6.02
CA MET A 357 -15.84 -12.30 -7.03
C MET A 357 -16.91 -12.15 -8.11
N ARG A 358 -17.42 -13.26 -8.65
CA ARG A 358 -18.47 -13.24 -9.68
C ARG A 358 -19.76 -12.60 -9.17
N GLY A 359 -20.16 -12.90 -7.94
CA GLY A 359 -21.32 -12.28 -7.28
C GLY A 359 -21.18 -10.76 -7.13
N CYS A 360 -19.94 -10.26 -6.97
CA CYS A 360 -19.63 -8.84 -6.87
C CYS A 360 -19.30 -8.16 -8.21
N GLY A 361 -19.51 -8.84 -9.34
CA GLY A 361 -19.24 -8.32 -10.68
C GLY A 361 -17.76 -8.36 -11.10
N ILE A 362 -16.89 -8.98 -10.30
CA ILE A 362 -15.46 -9.12 -10.58
C ILE A 362 -15.22 -10.40 -11.40
N ARG A 363 -14.43 -10.28 -12.47
CA ARG A 363 -14.17 -11.36 -13.43
C ARG A 363 -12.68 -11.68 -13.62
N ARG A 364 -11.83 -10.81 -13.08
CA ARG A 364 -10.38 -10.83 -13.25
C ARG A 364 -9.73 -10.88 -11.86
N PHE A 365 -8.58 -11.53 -11.74
CA PHE A 365 -7.87 -11.65 -10.46
C PHE A 365 -6.36 -11.50 -10.67
N LEU A 366 -5.71 -10.69 -9.82
CA LEU A 366 -4.26 -10.56 -9.76
C LEU A 366 -3.73 -10.84 -8.36
N THR A 367 -2.70 -11.68 -8.29
CA THR A 367 -1.96 -12.07 -7.07
C THR A 367 -0.45 -12.10 -7.36
N GLN A 368 0.40 -12.20 -6.33
CA GLN A 368 1.84 -12.44 -6.47
C GLN A 368 2.35 -13.60 -5.58
N LYS A 369 1.87 -13.75 -4.34
CA LYS A 369 2.45 -14.67 -3.33
C LYS A 369 2.58 -16.14 -3.74
N LEU A 370 1.83 -16.63 -4.72
CA LEU A 370 1.94 -18.02 -5.19
C LEU A 370 3.34 -18.38 -5.73
N CYS A 371 4.14 -17.39 -6.13
CA CYS A 371 5.55 -17.62 -6.50
C CYS A 371 6.46 -17.98 -5.30
N TRP A 372 5.98 -17.88 -4.06
CA TRP A 372 6.75 -18.14 -2.82
C TRP A 372 6.50 -19.54 -2.23
N ASN A 373 5.90 -20.45 -2.98
CA ASN A 373 5.75 -21.85 -2.55
C ASN A 373 7.12 -22.49 -2.27
N LEU A 374 7.19 -23.28 -1.18
CA LEU A 374 8.42 -23.87 -0.68
C LEU A 374 8.86 -25.11 -1.45
N VAL A 375 7.89 -25.92 -1.88
CA VAL A 375 8.11 -27.25 -2.47
C VAL A 375 7.63 -27.25 -3.92
N ASN A 376 6.38 -26.86 -4.18
CA ASN A 376 5.80 -26.95 -5.51
C ASN A 376 5.71 -25.57 -6.19
N THR A 377 6.51 -25.38 -7.24
CA THR A 377 6.34 -24.25 -8.14
C THR A 377 4.97 -24.31 -8.81
N PHE A 378 4.17 -23.26 -8.66
CA PHE A 378 2.84 -23.21 -9.27
C PHE A 378 2.93 -23.29 -10.82
N PRO A 379 2.06 -24.07 -11.49
CA PRO A 379 2.28 -24.46 -12.89
C PRO A 379 1.90 -23.41 -13.94
N HIS A 380 1.15 -22.36 -13.60
CA HIS A 380 0.62 -21.38 -14.57
C HIS A 380 0.78 -19.96 -14.06
N HIS A 381 1.09 -18.97 -14.89
CA HIS A 381 0.98 -17.55 -14.55
C HIS A 381 -0.32 -16.92 -15.04
N THR A 382 -0.95 -17.49 -16.06
CA THR A 382 -2.26 -17.06 -16.58
C THR A 382 -3.17 -18.27 -16.72
N PHE A 383 -4.30 -18.27 -16.02
CA PHE A 383 -5.20 -19.43 -15.96
C PHE A 383 -6.61 -19.02 -15.57
N PHE A 384 -7.58 -19.89 -15.82
CA PHE A 384 -8.90 -19.77 -15.21
C PHE A 384 -8.87 -20.35 -13.81
N TRP A 385 -9.22 -19.55 -12.82
CA TRP A 385 -9.44 -20.03 -11.46
C TRP A 385 -10.92 -20.37 -11.29
N GLU A 386 -11.20 -21.64 -11.04
CA GLU A 386 -12.53 -22.18 -10.84
C GLU A 386 -12.77 -22.48 -9.35
N GLY A 387 -13.85 -21.91 -8.80
CA GLY A 387 -14.29 -22.19 -7.44
C GLY A 387 -14.98 -23.55 -7.32
N ILE A 388 -15.22 -23.99 -6.08
CA ILE A 388 -15.85 -25.30 -5.84
C ILE A 388 -17.29 -25.42 -6.37
N ASP A 389 -17.93 -24.30 -6.70
CA ASP A 389 -19.26 -24.24 -7.32
C ASP A 389 -19.23 -24.23 -8.86
N GLY A 390 -18.04 -24.17 -9.47
CA GLY A 390 -17.86 -24.04 -10.92
C GLY A 390 -17.78 -22.59 -11.43
N SER A 391 -17.90 -21.58 -10.57
CA SER A 391 -17.70 -20.18 -10.97
C SER A 391 -16.23 -19.93 -11.36
N ARG A 392 -15.99 -19.22 -12.48
CA ARG A 392 -14.64 -18.96 -13.00
C ARG A 392 -14.28 -17.49 -13.08
N VAL A 393 -13.03 -17.17 -12.76
CA VAL A 393 -12.39 -15.87 -13.04
C VAL A 393 -11.08 -16.06 -13.79
N LEU A 394 -10.68 -15.06 -14.58
CA LEU A 394 -9.37 -15.05 -15.24
C LEU A 394 -8.32 -14.55 -14.24
N ALA A 395 -7.38 -15.41 -13.87
CA ALA A 395 -6.30 -15.10 -12.95
C ALA A 395 -4.99 -14.85 -13.70
N HIS A 396 -4.23 -13.86 -13.24
CA HIS A 396 -2.86 -13.63 -13.66
C HIS A 396 -2.00 -13.32 -12.44
N PHE A 397 -0.84 -13.96 -12.29
CA PHE A 397 0.20 -13.44 -11.38
C PHE A 397 1.47 -13.06 -12.15
N PRO A 398 2.06 -11.89 -11.89
CA PRO A 398 3.24 -11.41 -12.61
C PRO A 398 4.42 -12.39 -12.53
N PRO A 399 5.01 -12.80 -13.67
CA PRO A 399 6.09 -13.79 -13.68
C PRO A 399 7.45 -13.36 -13.14
N GLY A 400 7.70 -12.08 -12.93
CA GLY A 400 8.98 -11.65 -12.38
C GLY A 400 9.10 -11.83 -10.85
N ASP A 401 8.12 -12.46 -10.20
CA ASP A 401 8.09 -12.84 -8.78
C ASP A 401 8.13 -11.67 -7.79
N SER A 402 7.65 -10.49 -8.19
CA SER A 402 7.64 -9.29 -7.35
C SER A 402 6.55 -8.32 -7.79
N TYR A 403 5.97 -7.61 -6.82
CA TYR A 403 5.07 -6.47 -7.08
C TYR A 403 5.75 -5.10 -6.87
N GLY A 404 7.08 -5.10 -6.70
CA GLY A 404 7.91 -3.91 -6.47
C GLY A 404 9.16 -3.89 -7.35
N MET A 405 9.00 -4.04 -8.67
CA MET A 405 10.12 -4.06 -9.63
C MET A 405 10.66 -2.66 -9.92
N HIS A 406 11.93 -2.60 -10.35
CA HIS A 406 12.68 -1.35 -10.57
C HIS A 406 12.88 -1.00 -12.05
N GLY A 407 12.22 -1.74 -12.96
CA GLY A 407 12.32 -1.51 -14.39
C GLY A 407 13.69 -1.87 -14.96
N ARG A 408 14.41 -2.82 -14.35
CA ARG A 408 15.73 -3.28 -14.83
C ARG A 408 15.59 -4.27 -15.98
N VAL A 409 16.58 -4.34 -16.86
CA VAL A 409 16.61 -5.31 -17.97
C VAL A 409 16.49 -6.75 -17.44
N GLU A 410 17.21 -7.06 -16.36
CA GLU A 410 17.14 -8.35 -15.68
C GLU A 410 15.71 -8.75 -15.31
N GLU A 411 14.93 -7.83 -14.72
CA GLU A 411 13.56 -8.08 -14.28
C GLU A 411 12.63 -8.33 -15.47
N MET A 412 12.82 -7.59 -16.57
CA MET A 412 12.04 -7.78 -17.79
C MET A 412 12.34 -9.13 -18.45
N LEU A 413 13.63 -9.48 -18.56
CA LEU A 413 14.06 -10.77 -19.10
C LEU A 413 13.61 -11.93 -18.20
N LYS A 414 13.68 -11.76 -16.88
CA LYS A 414 13.16 -12.73 -15.89
C LYS A 414 11.66 -12.93 -16.07
N THR A 415 10.89 -11.86 -16.26
CA THR A 415 9.43 -11.93 -16.49
C THR A 415 9.11 -12.79 -17.72
N VAL A 416 9.83 -12.58 -18.83
CA VAL A 416 9.67 -13.45 -20.01
C VAL A 416 10.10 -14.87 -19.69
N LYS A 417 11.28 -15.06 -19.06
CA LYS A 417 11.85 -16.38 -18.76
C LYS A 417 10.97 -17.22 -17.84
N ASN A 418 10.32 -16.61 -16.85
CA ASN A 418 9.57 -17.32 -15.82
C ASN A 418 8.14 -17.64 -16.22
N ASN A 419 7.57 -16.94 -17.20
CA ASN A 419 6.22 -17.21 -17.67
C ASN A 419 6.06 -18.71 -17.99
N LYS A 420 5.12 -19.38 -17.31
CA LYS A 420 4.88 -20.82 -17.46
C LYS A 420 3.91 -21.16 -18.59
N ASP A 421 3.18 -20.16 -19.08
CA ASP A 421 2.21 -20.30 -20.16
C ASP A 421 2.76 -19.82 -21.50
N LYS A 422 4.10 -19.85 -21.66
CA LYS A 422 4.77 -19.60 -22.95
C LYS A 422 4.20 -20.50 -24.03
N GLY A 423 4.08 -19.94 -25.23
CA GLY A 423 3.46 -20.62 -26.38
C GLY A 423 1.93 -20.58 -26.37
N ARG A 424 1.29 -20.20 -25.25
CA ARG A 424 -0.16 -19.97 -25.16
C ARG A 424 -0.52 -18.50 -25.00
N VAL A 425 0.28 -17.78 -24.22
CA VAL A 425 0.13 -16.33 -24.03
C VAL A 425 1.44 -15.60 -24.28
N ASN A 426 1.34 -14.44 -24.92
CA ASN A 426 2.48 -13.57 -25.22
C ASN A 426 2.44 -12.22 -24.49
N HIS A 427 1.70 -12.17 -23.39
CA HIS A 427 1.51 -10.97 -22.56
C HIS A 427 1.77 -11.31 -21.09
N SER A 428 2.45 -10.41 -20.36
CA SER A 428 2.66 -10.52 -18.91
C SER A 428 2.54 -9.17 -18.23
N ALA A 429 2.15 -9.16 -16.96
CA ALA A 429 2.20 -7.97 -16.12
C ALA A 429 3.60 -7.74 -15.53
N VAL A 430 3.93 -6.47 -15.30
CA VAL A 430 5.00 -6.04 -14.39
C VAL A 430 4.43 -4.92 -13.52
N LEU A 431 4.59 -5.06 -12.21
CA LEU A 431 4.26 -4.02 -11.24
C LEU A 431 5.55 -3.38 -10.76
N PHE A 432 5.68 -2.07 -10.91
CA PHE A 432 6.92 -1.36 -10.62
C PHE A 432 6.72 -0.22 -9.62
N GLY A 433 7.72 -0.02 -8.76
CA GLY A 433 7.70 0.95 -7.68
C GLY A 433 8.06 0.33 -6.33
N PHE A 434 8.38 1.17 -5.36
CA PHE A 434 8.62 0.72 -3.99
C PHE A 434 7.27 0.36 -3.32
N GLY A 435 7.23 -0.81 -2.68
CA GLY A 435 6.06 -1.39 -2.02
C GLY A 435 6.25 -1.60 -0.52
N ASP A 436 5.35 -2.37 0.09
CA ASP A 436 5.25 -2.77 1.51
C ASP A 436 5.09 -1.58 2.48
N GLY A 437 6.08 -0.67 2.53
CA GLY A 437 6.07 0.56 3.31
C GLY A 437 5.72 1.82 2.53
N GLY A 438 5.47 1.68 1.23
CA GLY A 438 5.18 2.77 0.31
C GLY A 438 6.37 3.24 -0.54
N GLY A 439 6.33 4.49 -0.97
CA GLY A 439 7.29 5.07 -1.91
C GLY A 439 6.70 5.11 -3.31
N GLY A 440 6.39 3.98 -3.94
CA GLY A 440 5.87 3.92 -5.31
C GLY A 440 6.94 4.21 -6.38
N PRO A 441 6.57 4.42 -7.65
CA PRO A 441 7.52 4.52 -8.76
C PRO A 441 8.47 5.73 -8.68
N THR A 442 9.62 5.61 -9.36
CA THR A 442 10.60 6.69 -9.52
C THR A 442 10.76 7.10 -10.98
N ARG A 443 11.34 8.30 -11.20
CA ARG A 443 11.75 8.78 -12.52
C ARG A 443 12.67 7.77 -13.23
N LYS A 444 13.65 7.23 -12.51
CA LYS A 444 14.62 6.27 -13.06
C LYS A 444 13.97 5.00 -13.61
N MET A 445 12.97 4.46 -12.90
CA MET A 445 12.22 3.29 -13.37
C MET A 445 11.53 3.56 -14.71
N LEU A 446 10.90 4.74 -14.85
CA LEU A 446 10.24 5.15 -16.10
C LEU A 446 11.25 5.37 -17.24
N ASP A 447 12.37 6.03 -16.94
CA ASP A 447 13.38 6.31 -17.95
C ASP A 447 14.00 5.01 -18.49
N ARG A 448 14.22 4.00 -17.63
CA ARG A 448 14.62 2.65 -18.08
C ARG A 448 13.58 2.01 -18.99
N MET A 449 12.32 1.94 -18.57
CA MET A 449 11.26 1.32 -19.36
C MET A 449 11.02 2.03 -20.69
N LYS A 450 11.24 3.35 -20.76
CA LYS A 450 11.19 4.10 -22.01
C LYS A 450 12.22 3.60 -23.03
N ARG A 451 13.45 3.29 -22.60
CA ARG A 451 14.47 2.67 -23.47
C ARG A 451 14.11 1.25 -23.84
N MET A 452 13.38 0.52 -22.99
CA MET A 452 12.93 -0.84 -23.27
C MET A 452 11.56 -0.90 -23.96
N SER A 453 11.03 0.23 -24.43
CA SER A 453 9.66 0.30 -24.94
C SER A 453 9.43 -0.64 -26.12
N ASP A 454 10.38 -0.66 -27.06
CA ASP A 454 10.41 -1.57 -28.19
C ASP A 454 11.84 -1.73 -28.72
N THR A 455 12.81 -1.99 -27.85
CA THR A 455 14.22 -2.17 -28.27
C THR A 455 14.47 -3.62 -28.66
N ASP A 456 15.00 -3.83 -29.87
CA ASP A 456 15.38 -5.14 -30.39
C ASP A 456 16.38 -5.85 -29.47
N GLY A 457 16.07 -7.11 -29.14
CA GLY A 457 16.79 -7.93 -28.16
C GLY A 457 16.14 -7.93 -26.76
N LEU A 458 15.23 -7.01 -26.47
CA LEU A 458 14.50 -6.93 -25.20
C LEU A 458 12.99 -7.17 -25.41
N PRO A 459 12.24 -7.64 -24.40
CA PRO A 459 10.77 -7.64 -24.47
C PRO A 459 10.22 -6.22 -24.69
N ARG A 460 9.07 -6.13 -25.36
CA ARG A 460 8.35 -4.87 -25.55
C ARG A 460 7.74 -4.45 -24.22
N VAL A 461 8.22 -3.37 -23.61
CA VAL A 461 7.69 -2.87 -22.34
C VAL A 461 6.77 -1.68 -22.58
N GLN A 462 5.49 -1.80 -22.27
CA GLN A 462 4.54 -0.70 -22.42
C GLN A 462 3.90 -0.34 -21.10
N ILE A 463 3.81 0.96 -20.82
CA ILE A 463 2.99 1.45 -19.71
C ILE A 463 1.51 1.15 -20.02
N SER A 464 0.83 0.47 -19.11
CA SER A 464 -0.46 -0.16 -19.37
C SER A 464 -1.45 0.08 -18.24
N THR A 465 -2.69 -0.36 -18.43
CA THR A 465 -3.72 -0.48 -17.40
C THR A 465 -4.04 -1.95 -17.15
N PRO A 466 -4.67 -2.29 -16.00
CA PRO A 466 -5.19 -3.64 -15.77
C PRO A 466 -6.13 -4.09 -16.90
N ASP A 467 -7.01 -3.20 -17.36
CA ASP A 467 -7.95 -3.51 -18.44
C ASP A 467 -7.25 -3.86 -19.76
N ARG A 468 -6.19 -3.13 -20.13
CA ARG A 468 -5.39 -3.44 -21.34
C ARG A 468 -4.70 -4.80 -21.24
N LEU A 469 -4.16 -5.14 -20.07
CA LEU A 469 -3.54 -6.45 -19.82
C LEU A 469 -4.59 -7.56 -19.94
N PHE A 470 -5.65 -7.50 -19.13
CA PHE A 470 -6.64 -8.57 -19.10
C PHE A 470 -7.38 -8.72 -20.42
N SER A 471 -7.66 -7.62 -21.13
CA SER A 471 -8.25 -7.69 -22.48
C SER A 471 -7.31 -8.37 -23.49
N ALA A 472 -5.99 -8.26 -23.32
CA ALA A 472 -5.03 -8.98 -24.15
C ALA A 472 -5.00 -10.48 -23.80
N LEU A 473 -5.03 -10.82 -22.51
CA LEU A 473 -5.09 -12.21 -22.04
C LEU A 473 -6.41 -12.91 -22.41
N GLU A 474 -7.53 -12.19 -22.37
CA GLU A 474 -8.87 -12.72 -22.70
C GLU A 474 -8.98 -13.17 -24.17
N LYS A 475 -8.22 -12.57 -25.09
CA LYS A 475 -8.15 -12.99 -26.50
C LYS A 475 -7.58 -14.40 -26.67
N GLU A 476 -6.71 -14.82 -25.75
CA GLU A 476 -6.07 -16.14 -25.76
C GLU A 476 -6.76 -17.14 -24.81
N SER A 477 -7.94 -16.78 -24.29
CA SER A 477 -8.65 -17.55 -23.26
C SER A 477 -8.89 -19.02 -23.61
N SER A 478 -9.11 -19.35 -24.88
CA SER A 478 -9.32 -20.73 -25.33
C SER A 478 -8.10 -21.65 -25.12
N GLN A 479 -6.92 -21.08 -24.88
CA GLN A 479 -5.66 -21.81 -24.71
C GLN A 479 -5.29 -22.02 -23.23
N LEU A 480 -6.02 -21.38 -22.30
CA LEU A 480 -5.66 -21.34 -20.88
C LEU A 480 -6.10 -22.60 -20.13
N CYS A 481 -5.26 -23.02 -19.20
CA CYS A 481 -5.61 -24.09 -18.25
C CYS A 481 -6.58 -23.57 -17.18
N THR A 482 -7.29 -24.51 -16.54
CA THR A 482 -8.15 -24.23 -15.38
C THR A 482 -7.55 -24.84 -14.12
N TRP A 483 -7.48 -24.05 -13.06
CA TRP A 483 -7.16 -24.52 -11.71
C TRP A 483 -8.44 -24.59 -10.88
N LEU A 484 -8.81 -25.78 -10.42
CA LEU A 484 -10.00 -26.02 -9.61
C LEU A 484 -9.66 -25.99 -8.12
N GLY A 485 -10.40 -25.19 -7.35
CA GLY A 485 -10.34 -25.20 -5.89
C GLY A 485 -9.39 -24.15 -5.32
N GLU A 486 -8.76 -24.49 -4.20
CA GLU A 486 -7.94 -23.58 -3.41
C GLU A 486 -6.64 -23.21 -4.12
N LEU A 487 -6.20 -21.95 -4.01
CA LEU A 487 -4.83 -21.55 -4.34
C LEU A 487 -4.03 -21.54 -3.04
N PHE A 488 -3.61 -22.73 -2.63
CA PHE A 488 -2.87 -22.95 -1.40
C PHE A 488 -1.45 -22.36 -1.48
N LEU A 489 -1.07 -21.57 -0.48
CA LEU A 489 0.29 -21.06 -0.31
C LEU A 489 1.04 -21.95 0.68
N GLU A 490 2.14 -22.56 0.24
CA GLU A 490 2.92 -23.51 1.07
C GLU A 490 3.76 -22.82 2.16
N LEU A 491 3.83 -21.50 2.12
CA LEU A 491 4.56 -20.64 3.04
C LEU A 491 3.61 -19.94 4.02
N HIS A 492 4.13 -19.52 5.17
CA HIS A 492 3.39 -18.76 6.20
C HIS A 492 2.24 -19.50 6.92
N ASN A 493 2.21 -20.83 6.92
CA ASN A 493 1.16 -21.62 7.62
C ASN A 493 1.03 -21.33 9.14
N GLY A 494 2.07 -20.80 9.79
CA GLY A 494 1.99 -20.39 11.21
C GLY A 494 0.99 -19.26 11.46
N THR A 495 0.62 -18.52 10.41
CA THR A 495 -0.35 -17.42 10.48
C THR A 495 -1.77 -17.86 10.82
N TYR A 496 -2.11 -19.13 10.63
CA TYR A 496 -3.41 -19.68 11.05
C TYR A 496 -3.55 -19.79 12.58
N THR A 497 -2.43 -19.84 13.32
CA THR A 497 -2.44 -20.09 14.78
C THR A 497 -1.95 -18.91 15.61
N THR A 498 -0.96 -18.16 15.13
CA THR A 498 -0.42 -17.00 15.87
C THR A 498 -1.50 -15.95 16.15
N GLN A 499 -1.33 -15.13 17.19
CA GLN A 499 -2.30 -14.10 17.59
C GLN A 499 -3.74 -14.63 17.74
N ALA A 500 -3.92 -15.70 18.52
CA ALA A 500 -5.23 -16.34 18.73
C ALA A 500 -6.32 -15.37 19.25
N GLN A 501 -5.95 -14.36 20.03
CA GLN A 501 -6.88 -13.34 20.52
C GLN A 501 -7.43 -12.45 19.39
N ILE A 502 -6.61 -12.15 18.37
CA ILE A 502 -7.06 -11.41 17.18
C ILE A 502 -8.08 -12.24 16.41
N LYS A 503 -7.79 -13.52 16.18
CA LYS A 503 -8.69 -14.45 15.45
C LYS A 503 -10.01 -14.66 16.19
N LYS A 504 -9.95 -14.83 17.51
CA LYS A 504 -11.14 -14.89 18.38
C LYS A 504 -11.94 -13.59 18.31
N GLY A 505 -11.26 -12.44 18.44
CA GLY A 505 -11.87 -11.11 18.35
C GLY A 505 -12.59 -10.88 17.01
N ASN A 506 -11.95 -11.25 15.89
CA ASN A 506 -12.58 -11.18 14.57
C ASN A 506 -13.87 -12.01 14.53
N ARG A 507 -13.82 -13.29 14.94
CA ARG A 507 -15.01 -14.17 14.87
C ARG A 507 -16.14 -13.70 15.79
N GLU A 508 -15.82 -13.20 16.98
CA GLU A 508 -16.81 -12.61 17.89
C GLU A 508 -17.46 -11.36 17.30
N CYS A 509 -16.67 -10.50 16.64
CA CYS A 509 -17.15 -9.29 16.00
C CYS A 509 -18.00 -9.58 14.74
N GLU A 510 -17.61 -10.55 13.92
CA GLU A 510 -18.43 -11.02 12.81
C GLU A 510 -19.81 -11.51 13.28
N ARG A 511 -19.83 -12.32 14.36
CA ARG A 511 -21.07 -12.83 14.94
C ARG A 511 -21.97 -11.71 15.47
N ILE A 512 -21.44 -10.80 16.29
CA ILE A 512 -22.27 -9.74 16.86
C ILE A 512 -22.80 -8.78 15.78
N LEU A 513 -22.01 -8.47 14.75
CA LEU A 513 -22.49 -7.63 13.65
C LEU A 513 -23.57 -8.34 12.81
N HIS A 514 -23.41 -9.63 12.53
CA HIS A 514 -24.46 -10.44 11.93
C HIS A 514 -25.74 -10.39 12.76
N ASP A 515 -25.66 -10.69 14.05
CA ASP A 515 -26.82 -10.76 14.94
C ASP A 515 -27.53 -9.40 15.05
N VAL A 516 -26.78 -8.30 15.17
CA VAL A 516 -27.34 -6.94 15.20
C VAL A 516 -28.07 -6.63 13.90
N GLU A 517 -27.52 -6.97 12.74
CA GLU A 517 -28.17 -6.70 11.46
C GLU A 517 -29.45 -7.49 11.28
N VAL A 518 -29.46 -8.78 11.65
CA VAL A 518 -30.66 -9.63 11.61
C VAL A 518 -31.74 -9.04 12.52
N LEU A 519 -31.42 -8.77 13.79
CA LEU A 519 -32.38 -8.26 14.77
C LEU A 519 -32.87 -6.86 14.40
N SER A 520 -31.99 -5.97 13.96
CA SER A 520 -32.36 -4.62 13.52
C SER A 520 -33.26 -4.65 12.29
N THR A 521 -33.05 -5.60 11.37
CA THR A 521 -33.89 -5.76 10.18
C THR A 521 -35.27 -6.28 10.55
N LEU A 522 -35.35 -7.24 11.46
CA LEU A 522 -36.62 -7.73 12.00
C LEU A 522 -37.39 -6.61 12.73
N ALA A 523 -36.71 -5.86 13.59
CA ALA A 523 -37.30 -4.74 14.32
C ALA A 523 -37.85 -3.65 13.40
N LEU A 524 -37.15 -3.38 12.29
CA LEU A 524 -37.64 -2.48 11.24
C LEU A 524 -38.88 -3.05 10.53
N ALA A 525 -38.88 -4.35 10.23
CA ALA A 525 -39.95 -5.02 9.49
C ALA A 525 -41.27 -5.10 10.28
N GLU A 526 -41.23 -5.18 11.61
CA GLU A 526 -42.43 -5.16 12.46
C GLU A 526 -43.22 -3.83 12.42
N GLY A 527 -42.67 -2.78 11.79
CA GLY A 527 -43.40 -1.54 11.49
C GLY A 527 -43.55 -0.58 12.68
N GLY A 528 -42.73 -0.74 13.72
CA GLY A 528 -42.66 0.14 14.88
C GLY A 528 -41.90 1.46 14.65
N LYS A 529 -41.51 2.13 15.74
CA LYS A 529 -40.69 3.37 15.72
C LYS A 529 -39.19 3.12 15.52
N PHE A 530 -38.78 1.86 15.38
CA PHE A 530 -37.38 1.48 15.28
C PHE A 530 -36.76 2.00 13.97
N GLN A 531 -35.56 2.56 14.07
CA GLN A 531 -34.78 3.00 12.92
C GLN A 531 -33.56 2.11 12.77
N TYR A 532 -33.38 1.54 11.57
CA TYR A 532 -32.22 0.71 11.30
C TYR A 532 -30.92 1.54 11.41
N PRO A 533 -29.94 1.13 12.25
CA PRO A 533 -28.76 1.93 12.58
C PRO A 533 -27.69 1.87 11.47
N ALA A 534 -28.05 2.23 10.24
CA ALA A 534 -27.25 2.04 9.03
C ALA A 534 -25.85 2.67 9.12
N SER A 535 -25.75 3.92 9.61
CA SER A 535 -24.48 4.64 9.69
C SER A 535 -23.53 4.03 10.69
N GLU A 536 -24.04 3.61 11.85
CA GLU A 536 -23.21 3.00 12.89
C GLU A 536 -22.77 1.59 12.48
N LEU A 537 -23.68 0.77 11.94
CA LEU A 537 -23.32 -0.53 11.39
C LEU A 537 -22.28 -0.44 10.29
N GLN A 538 -22.39 0.53 9.37
CA GLN A 538 -21.38 0.74 8.34
C GLN A 538 -20.02 1.08 8.97
N ARG A 539 -19.99 1.93 9.99
CA ARG A 539 -18.76 2.29 10.71
C ARG A 539 -18.14 1.08 11.39
N LEU A 540 -18.93 0.26 12.09
CA LEU A 540 -18.46 -0.94 12.78
C LEU A 540 -17.97 -2.01 11.81
N TRP A 541 -18.66 -2.22 10.68
CA TRP A 541 -18.20 -3.10 9.62
C TRP A 541 -16.86 -2.64 9.07
N ARG A 542 -16.73 -1.37 8.66
CA ARG A 542 -15.45 -0.85 8.14
C ARG A 542 -14.31 -1.02 9.15
N LEU A 543 -14.59 -0.86 10.44
CA LEU A 543 -13.61 -1.08 11.51
C LEU A 543 -13.20 -2.55 11.65
N LEU A 544 -14.15 -3.49 11.51
CA LEU A 544 -13.86 -4.92 11.45
C LEU A 544 -13.03 -5.28 10.21
N LEU A 545 -13.46 -4.80 9.04
CA LEU A 545 -12.82 -5.07 7.75
C LEU A 545 -11.39 -4.52 7.70
N LEU A 546 -11.11 -3.39 8.36
CA LEU A 546 -9.76 -2.85 8.51
C LEU A 546 -8.84 -3.86 9.20
N ASN A 547 -9.29 -4.47 10.30
CA ASN A 547 -8.51 -5.48 11.03
C ASN A 547 -8.36 -6.81 10.25
N GLN A 548 -9.10 -7.00 9.16
CA GLN A 548 -8.97 -8.17 8.29
C GLN A 548 -7.89 -8.02 7.21
N PHE A 549 -7.10 -6.94 7.26
CA PHE A 549 -5.91 -6.77 6.44
C PHE A 549 -4.96 -7.99 6.58
N HIS A 550 -4.29 -8.36 5.50
CA HIS A 550 -3.51 -9.60 5.39
C HIS A 550 -2.28 -9.69 6.33
N ASP A 551 -1.87 -8.62 7.00
CA ASP A 551 -0.89 -8.72 8.10
C ASP A 551 -1.49 -8.69 9.50
N VAL A 552 -2.68 -8.09 9.65
CA VAL A 552 -3.28 -7.86 10.97
C VAL A 552 -3.99 -9.12 11.44
N LEU A 553 -4.94 -9.64 10.65
CA LEU A 553 -5.70 -10.83 11.01
C LEU A 553 -4.84 -12.11 11.07
N PRO A 554 -3.91 -12.31 10.13
CA PRO A 554 -2.99 -13.45 10.19
C PRO A 554 -1.99 -13.32 11.35
N GLY A 555 -1.75 -12.11 11.85
CA GLY A 555 -1.00 -11.84 13.08
C GLY A 555 0.51 -11.74 12.87
N SER A 556 0.93 -11.12 11.76
CA SER A 556 2.32 -10.89 11.33
C SER A 556 2.81 -9.45 11.57
N CYS A 557 2.14 -8.69 12.44
CA CYS A 557 2.43 -7.29 12.74
C CYS A 557 3.10 -7.07 14.12
N ILE A 558 3.60 -5.85 14.36
CA ILE A 558 4.21 -5.47 15.65
C ILE A 558 3.16 -5.34 16.76
N GLN A 559 3.62 -5.37 18.02
CA GLN A 559 2.76 -5.29 19.20
C GLN A 559 1.81 -4.08 19.19
N LEU A 560 2.27 -2.91 18.73
CA LEU A 560 1.43 -1.70 18.66
C LEU A 560 0.16 -1.94 17.81
N VAL A 561 0.30 -2.63 16.68
CA VAL A 561 -0.82 -2.94 15.78
C VAL A 561 -1.77 -3.96 16.44
N VAL A 562 -1.24 -4.96 17.14
CA VAL A 562 -2.04 -5.93 17.90
C VAL A 562 -2.87 -5.21 18.98
N GLU A 563 -2.27 -4.28 19.71
CA GLU A 563 -2.97 -3.47 20.70
C GLU A 563 -4.07 -2.60 20.08
N ASP A 564 -3.86 -2.06 18.89
CA ASP A 564 -4.86 -1.27 18.16
C ASP A 564 -6.03 -2.14 17.72
N ALA A 565 -5.74 -3.29 17.10
CA ALA A 565 -6.74 -4.22 16.63
C ALA A 565 -7.62 -4.75 17.77
N LEU A 566 -7.03 -5.09 18.93
CA LEU A 566 -7.78 -5.51 20.12
C LEU A 566 -8.69 -4.40 20.68
N ARG A 567 -8.26 -3.14 20.64
CA ARG A 567 -9.10 -1.99 21.02
C ARG A 567 -10.28 -1.83 20.07
N TYR A 568 -10.06 -1.95 18.77
CA TYR A 568 -11.12 -1.88 17.76
C TYR A 568 -12.15 -3.01 17.94
N TYR A 569 -11.72 -4.25 18.20
CA TYR A 569 -12.65 -5.33 18.52
C TYR A 569 -13.46 -5.07 19.80
N ALA A 570 -12.84 -4.49 20.83
CA ALA A 570 -13.56 -4.12 22.06
C ALA A 570 -14.61 -3.03 21.80
N GLU A 571 -14.30 -2.07 20.94
CA GLU A 571 -15.25 -1.06 20.50
C GLU A 571 -16.42 -1.66 19.74
N ILE A 572 -16.16 -2.54 18.76
CA ILE A 572 -17.19 -3.20 17.96
C ILE A 572 -18.11 -4.03 18.86
N ARG A 573 -17.56 -4.81 19.80
CA ARG A 573 -18.38 -5.59 20.74
C ARG A 573 -19.24 -4.70 21.62
N ARG A 574 -18.71 -3.59 22.15
CA ARG A 574 -19.46 -2.69 23.02
C ARG A 574 -20.60 -2.00 22.25
N ALA A 575 -20.30 -1.41 21.09
CA ALA A 575 -21.30 -0.72 20.28
C ALA A 575 -22.32 -1.71 19.69
N GLY A 576 -21.86 -2.86 19.22
CA GLY A 576 -22.72 -3.94 18.74
C GLY A 576 -23.66 -4.47 19.83
N ALA A 577 -23.18 -4.65 21.07
CA ALA A 577 -24.02 -5.10 22.17
C ALA A 577 -25.12 -4.07 22.49
N GLN A 578 -24.78 -2.78 22.45
CA GLN A 578 -25.78 -1.72 22.63
C GLN A 578 -26.84 -1.75 21.51
N LEU A 579 -26.43 -1.82 20.23
CA LEU A 579 -27.37 -1.90 19.11
C LEU A 579 -28.22 -3.17 19.16
N GLN A 580 -27.64 -4.28 19.62
CA GLN A 580 -28.36 -5.54 19.82
C GLN A 580 -29.44 -5.35 20.88
N GLU A 581 -29.10 -4.76 22.02
CA GLU A 581 -30.04 -4.49 23.11
C GLU A 581 -31.19 -3.57 22.65
N GLU A 582 -30.87 -2.50 21.91
CA GLU A 582 -31.88 -1.59 21.34
C GLU A 582 -32.85 -2.32 20.38
N ALA A 583 -32.34 -3.18 19.50
CA ALA A 583 -33.18 -3.98 18.60
C ALA A 583 -34.04 -5.00 19.37
N VAL A 584 -33.47 -5.66 20.38
CA VAL A 584 -34.20 -6.63 21.22
C VAL A 584 -35.27 -5.95 22.06
N GLN A 585 -34.99 -4.78 22.64
CA GLN A 585 -36.00 -4.01 23.37
C GLN A 585 -37.14 -3.58 22.45
N SER A 586 -36.85 -3.24 21.19
CA SER A 586 -37.90 -2.93 20.22
C SER A 586 -38.78 -4.13 19.86
N LEU A 587 -38.18 -5.32 19.66
CA LEU A 587 -38.89 -6.54 19.27
C LEU A 587 -39.64 -7.20 20.42
N CYS A 588 -39.02 -7.23 21.60
CA CYS A 588 -39.45 -8.07 22.71
C CYS A 588 -39.76 -7.27 23.97
N GLY A 589 -39.78 -5.93 23.91
CA GLY A 589 -39.99 -5.06 25.08
C GLY A 589 -41.26 -5.39 25.87
N GLU A 590 -42.35 -5.76 25.19
CA GLU A 590 -43.59 -6.19 25.85
C GLU A 590 -43.45 -7.56 26.53
N LEU A 591 -42.71 -8.50 25.92
CA LEU A 591 -42.43 -9.82 26.48
C LEU A 591 -41.47 -9.76 27.69
N LEU A 592 -40.66 -8.71 27.76
CA LEU A 592 -39.74 -8.43 28.86
C LEU A 592 -40.43 -7.78 30.07
N GLN A 593 -41.69 -7.35 29.97
CA GLN A 593 -42.40 -6.79 31.12
C GLN A 593 -42.68 -7.88 32.17
N PRO A 594 -42.38 -7.63 33.46
CA PRO A 594 -42.60 -8.61 34.52
C PRO A 594 -44.10 -8.90 34.67
N LYS A 595 -44.48 -10.17 34.54
CA LYS A 595 -45.88 -10.62 34.71
C LYS A 595 -46.32 -10.65 36.19
N SER A 596 -45.37 -10.63 37.15
CA SER A 596 -45.60 -10.40 38.59
C SER A 596 -44.30 -9.95 39.27
N GLU A 597 -44.40 -9.37 40.49
CA GLU A 597 -43.25 -8.89 41.29
C GLU A 597 -42.24 -9.99 41.70
N SER A 598 -42.52 -11.27 41.43
CA SER A 598 -41.71 -12.41 41.90
C SER A 598 -41.24 -13.37 40.78
N ALA A 599 -41.43 -13.03 39.50
CA ALA A 599 -41.08 -13.92 38.38
C ALA A 599 -40.03 -13.27 37.47
N GLU A 600 -38.81 -13.80 37.48
CA GLU A 600 -37.80 -13.48 36.46
C GLU A 600 -38.23 -14.07 35.11
N SER A 601 -38.47 -13.22 34.10
CA SER A 601 -38.65 -13.65 32.72
C SER A 601 -37.28 -13.83 32.06
N THR A 602 -37.07 -14.97 31.41
CA THR A 602 -35.89 -15.22 30.57
C THR A 602 -36.34 -15.34 29.12
N LEU A 603 -35.75 -14.51 28.26
CA LEU A 603 -35.89 -14.61 26.81
C LEU A 603 -34.58 -15.15 26.24
N VAL A 604 -34.67 -16.09 25.30
CA VAL A 604 -33.53 -16.57 24.53
C VAL A 604 -33.82 -16.33 23.06
N LEU A 605 -32.83 -15.77 22.37
CA LEU A 605 -32.93 -15.41 20.96
C LEU A 605 -32.07 -16.34 20.13
N ASN A 606 -32.66 -16.89 19.07
CA ASN A 606 -31.97 -17.68 18.07
C ASN A 606 -31.91 -16.86 16.77
N THR A 607 -30.72 -16.37 16.43
CA THR A 607 -30.46 -15.62 15.18
C THR A 607 -30.08 -16.53 14.00
N LEU A 608 -30.11 -17.85 14.18
CA LEU A 608 -29.90 -18.82 13.12
C LEU A 608 -31.20 -19.08 12.35
N PRO A 609 -31.13 -19.42 11.05
CA PRO A 609 -32.32 -19.64 10.22
C PRO A 609 -32.94 -21.05 10.38
N TRP A 610 -32.67 -21.74 11.50
CA TRP A 610 -33.22 -23.06 11.83
C TRP A 610 -33.45 -23.20 13.33
N ASP A 611 -34.36 -24.10 13.72
CA ASP A 611 -34.67 -24.38 15.12
C ASP A 611 -33.44 -24.92 15.87
N ARG A 612 -33.26 -24.47 17.12
CA ARG A 612 -32.09 -24.82 17.93
C ARG A 612 -32.50 -25.13 19.37
N THR A 613 -32.12 -26.32 19.82
CA THR A 613 -32.10 -26.69 21.24
C THR A 613 -30.67 -26.58 21.76
N GLU A 614 -30.46 -25.76 22.78
CA GLU A 614 -29.16 -25.60 23.42
C GLU A 614 -29.32 -25.44 24.94
N VAL A 615 -28.26 -25.79 25.68
CA VAL A 615 -28.18 -25.56 27.12
C VAL A 615 -27.72 -24.13 27.37
N VAL A 616 -28.60 -23.31 27.95
CA VAL A 616 -28.25 -21.95 28.38
C VAL A 616 -27.88 -21.97 29.85
N SER A 617 -26.75 -21.35 30.19
CA SER A 617 -26.28 -21.24 31.57
C SER A 617 -26.60 -19.84 32.13
N ARG A 618 -27.18 -19.81 33.34
CA ARG A 618 -27.49 -18.57 34.07
C ARG A 618 -26.77 -18.57 35.41
N THR A 619 -26.24 -17.43 35.83
CA THR A 619 -25.68 -17.25 37.17
C THR A 619 -26.84 -17.03 38.15
N GLY A 620 -27.12 -18.00 39.02
CA GLY A 620 -28.14 -17.85 40.06
C GLY A 620 -27.67 -16.94 41.22
N PRO A 621 -28.57 -16.51 42.14
CA PRO A 621 -28.24 -15.67 43.30
C PRO A 621 -27.20 -16.27 44.26
N THR A 622 -26.87 -17.56 44.13
CA THR A 622 -25.83 -18.27 44.90
C THR A 622 -24.58 -18.62 44.07
N GLY A 623 -24.46 -18.16 42.83
CA GLY A 623 -23.31 -18.45 41.96
C GLY A 623 -23.31 -19.84 41.31
N ILE A 624 -24.41 -20.59 41.39
CA ILE A 624 -24.56 -21.93 40.80
C ILE A 624 -25.19 -21.81 39.39
N LEU A 625 -24.60 -22.50 38.41
CA LEU A 625 -25.08 -22.61 37.03
C LEU A 625 -26.18 -23.68 36.95
N PHE A 626 -27.40 -23.32 36.54
CA PHE A 626 -28.45 -24.28 36.21
C PHE A 626 -28.58 -24.42 34.68
N PRO A 627 -28.46 -25.64 34.12
CA PRO A 627 -28.74 -25.87 32.71
C PRO A 627 -30.27 -25.86 32.46
N PHE A 628 -30.72 -25.07 31.49
CA PHE A 628 -32.09 -25.11 30.98
C PHE A 628 -32.09 -25.59 29.52
N GLN A 629 -32.97 -26.53 29.19
CA GLN A 629 -33.26 -26.95 27.81
C GLN A 629 -34.39 -26.09 27.25
N LEU A 630 -34.16 -25.45 26.11
CA LEU A 630 -35.21 -24.79 25.32
C LEU A 630 -35.67 -25.75 24.24
N TRP A 631 -36.98 -25.98 24.18
CA TRP A 631 -37.64 -26.74 23.13
C TRP A 631 -37.89 -25.87 21.91
#